data_AF-A0A812WZC4-F1
#
_entry.id   AF-A0A812WZC4-F1
#
_cell.length_a   1.000
_cell.length_b   1.000
_cell.length_c   1.000
_cell.angle_alpha   90.00
_cell.angle_beta   90.00
_cell.angle_gamma   90.00
#
_symmetry.space_group_name_H-M   'P 1'
#
loop_
_entity.id
_entity.type
_entity.pdbx_description
1 polymer ?
#
loop_
_entity_poly.entity_id
_entity_poly.type
_entity_poly.pdbx_seq_one_letter_code
_entity_poly.pdbx_strand_id
1 'polypeptide(L)'
;MMHQMQNISALFAVTSISDFTEWPSLATDVNLEAISAFPSAMEIRLDQIIQLYMDGISHRFHYVDYLAYGDRTGTFIGVERLPMHFTENYPSSSVFGGEFRPSDLVGTSRQSCSTCPPPSALVQGEKAYYFVNDSSGAFRNRYDTKVYDPRTRPWYRVGADAKGKQAWTDIYLYSSGHTLGMSCSQAIMFEGEVLAVVSADFTVSFLSRFLREVTGTVPAQEGFVLDREGFLVASSLGVEAVVNKDVDEGSSNRIRYHWSQLPHCSGLLSPLGRYLRSGKLKVVGRQPRGLLGPKEYLPRRDDSDGW
;
A
#
# COMPACT_ATOMS: atom_id res chain seq x y z
N MET A 1 28.40 29.47 -3.88
CA MET A 1 27.99 28.61 -5.01
C MET A 1 27.65 27.19 -4.55
N MET A 2 28.57 26.46 -3.90
CA MET A 2 28.35 25.08 -3.44
C MET A 2 27.15 24.90 -2.49
N HIS A 3 26.97 25.80 -1.50
CA HIS A 3 25.81 25.77 -0.61
C HIS A 3 24.46 26.07 -1.32
N GLN A 4 24.45 26.92 -2.35
CA GLN A 4 23.23 27.18 -3.12
C GLN A 4 22.83 25.98 -3.97
N MET A 5 23.80 25.30 -4.59
CA MET A 5 23.55 24.08 -5.36
C MET A 5 23.04 22.94 -4.47
N GLN A 6 23.62 22.74 -3.28
CA GLN A 6 23.12 21.74 -2.32
C GLN A 6 21.69 22.02 -1.87
N ASN A 7 21.33 23.29 -1.63
CA ASN A 7 19.97 23.67 -1.25
C ASN A 7 18.95 23.42 -2.39
N ILE A 8 19.34 23.66 -3.64
CA ILE A 8 18.48 23.39 -4.81
C ILE A 8 18.27 21.88 -4.97
N SER A 9 19.33 21.07 -4.86
CA SER A 9 19.22 19.60 -4.93
C SER A 9 18.37 19.03 -3.79
N ALA A 10 18.50 19.56 -2.57
CA ALA A 10 17.68 19.14 -1.44
C ALA A 10 16.20 19.51 -1.61
N LEU A 11 15.90 20.71 -2.13
CA LEU A 11 14.52 21.12 -2.41
C LEU A 11 13.90 20.25 -3.51
N PHE A 12 14.64 19.99 -4.59
CA PHE A 12 14.21 19.07 -5.65
C PHE A 12 13.91 17.68 -5.09
N ALA A 13 14.77 17.17 -4.21
CA ALA A 13 14.57 15.87 -3.58
C ALA A 13 13.28 15.82 -2.75
N VAL A 14 13.05 16.83 -1.89
CA VAL A 14 11.85 16.90 -1.05
C VAL A 14 10.57 17.00 -1.89
N THR A 15 10.57 17.83 -2.94
CA THR A 15 9.41 17.94 -3.84
C THR A 15 9.15 16.62 -4.57
N SER A 16 10.20 15.98 -5.09
CA SER A 16 10.07 14.69 -5.79
C SER A 16 9.51 13.61 -4.88
N ILE A 17 9.94 13.56 -3.62
CA ILE A 17 9.42 12.64 -2.61
C ILE A 17 7.95 12.93 -2.30
N SER A 18 7.59 14.21 -2.13
CA SER A 18 6.20 14.61 -1.93
C SER A 18 5.31 14.08 -3.05
N ASP A 19 5.62 14.46 -4.30
CA ASP A 19 4.83 14.10 -5.48
C ASP A 19 4.74 12.58 -5.62
N PHE A 20 5.84 11.88 -5.36
CA PHE A 20 5.91 10.44 -5.41
C PHE A 20 5.00 9.74 -4.38
N THR A 21 4.90 10.28 -3.16
CA THR A 21 4.05 9.74 -2.10
C THR A 21 2.55 10.03 -2.29
N GLU A 22 2.17 10.89 -3.23
CA GLU A 22 0.76 11.20 -3.55
C GLU A 22 0.13 10.22 -4.54
N TRP A 23 0.93 9.46 -5.30
CA TRP A 23 0.42 8.57 -6.35
C TRP A 23 -0.61 7.54 -5.90
N PRO A 24 -0.46 6.85 -4.75
CA PRO A 24 -1.49 5.91 -4.31
C PRO A 24 -2.84 6.59 -4.01
N SER A 25 -2.84 7.79 -3.43
CA SER A 25 -4.07 8.56 -3.23
C SER A 25 -4.72 8.91 -4.57
N LEU A 26 -3.93 9.42 -5.52
CA LEU A 26 -4.44 9.77 -6.85
C LEU A 26 -5.02 8.55 -7.58
N ALA A 27 -4.30 7.42 -7.55
CA ALA A 27 -4.76 6.18 -8.15
C ALA A 27 -6.04 5.66 -7.48
N THR A 28 -6.14 5.77 -6.16
CA THR A 28 -7.35 5.39 -5.40
C THR A 28 -8.55 6.25 -5.82
N ASP A 29 -8.39 7.57 -5.89
CA ASP A 29 -9.46 8.50 -6.29
C ASP A 29 -9.96 8.23 -7.71
N VAL A 30 -9.03 8.16 -8.68
CA VAL A 30 -9.37 7.92 -10.09
C VAL A 30 -10.07 6.58 -10.27
N ASN A 31 -9.59 5.53 -9.60
CA ASN A 31 -10.20 4.21 -9.68
C ASN A 31 -11.57 4.18 -9.00
N LEU A 32 -11.73 4.83 -7.84
CA LEU A 32 -13.02 4.91 -7.15
C LEU A 32 -14.07 5.59 -8.00
N GLU A 33 -13.73 6.73 -8.62
CA GLU A 33 -14.64 7.47 -9.50
C GLU A 33 -15.09 6.61 -10.69
N ALA A 34 -14.14 5.98 -11.38
CA ALA A 34 -14.43 5.13 -12.53
C ALA A 34 -15.30 3.92 -12.17
N ILE A 35 -14.96 3.21 -11.09
CA ILE A 35 -15.69 2.00 -10.66
C ILE A 35 -17.10 2.34 -10.20
N SER A 36 -17.28 3.49 -9.54
CA SER A 36 -18.60 3.96 -9.09
C SER A 36 -19.53 4.28 -10.26
N ALA A 37 -18.99 4.56 -11.46
CA ALA A 37 -19.75 4.82 -12.68
C ALA A 37 -20.12 3.54 -13.46
N PHE A 38 -19.59 2.37 -13.11
CA PHE A 38 -19.84 1.13 -13.85
C PHE A 38 -21.27 0.59 -13.67
N PRO A 39 -21.84 -0.08 -14.69
CA PRO A 39 -23.17 -0.69 -14.62
C PRO A 39 -23.35 -1.65 -13.44
N SER A 40 -24.61 -1.90 -13.06
CA SER A 40 -24.98 -2.78 -11.95
C SER A 40 -24.74 -4.27 -12.22
N ALA A 41 -24.68 -4.70 -13.48
CA ALA A 41 -24.41 -6.09 -13.84
C ALA A 41 -23.00 -6.50 -13.39
N MET A 42 -22.93 -7.45 -12.45
CA MET A 42 -21.69 -7.82 -11.76
C MET A 42 -20.60 -8.37 -12.69
N GLU A 43 -20.96 -9.20 -13.67
CA GLU A 43 -19.98 -9.82 -14.60
C GLU A 43 -19.29 -8.76 -15.48
N ILE A 44 -20.07 -7.83 -16.03
CA ILE A 44 -19.57 -6.70 -16.83
C ILE A 44 -18.68 -5.80 -15.97
N ARG A 45 -19.06 -5.61 -14.70
CA ARG A 45 -18.30 -4.79 -13.76
C ARG A 45 -16.91 -5.34 -13.47
N LEU A 46 -16.73 -6.67 -13.33
CA LEU A 46 -15.43 -7.27 -13.02
C LEU A 46 -14.44 -7.13 -14.19
N ASP A 47 -14.88 -7.37 -15.43
CA ASP A 47 -14.04 -7.18 -16.61
C ASP A 47 -13.58 -5.72 -16.76
N GLN A 48 -14.49 -4.77 -16.49
CA GLN A 48 -14.17 -3.34 -16.52
C GLN A 48 -13.19 -2.93 -15.42
N ILE A 49 -13.30 -3.49 -14.21
CA ILE A 49 -12.35 -3.24 -13.11
C ILE A 49 -10.95 -3.75 -13.51
N ILE A 50 -10.86 -4.97 -14.04
CA ILE A 50 -9.56 -5.54 -14.44
C ILE A 50 -8.93 -4.69 -15.54
N GLN A 51 -9.70 -4.31 -16.57
CA GLN A 51 -9.19 -3.45 -17.65
C GLN A 51 -8.74 -2.08 -17.14
N LEU A 52 -9.53 -1.45 -16.27
CA LEU A 52 -9.18 -0.19 -15.63
C LEU A 52 -7.86 -0.30 -14.84
N TYR A 53 -7.69 -1.37 -14.07
CA TYR A 53 -6.49 -1.58 -13.27
C TYR A 53 -5.27 -1.88 -14.13
N MET A 54 -5.44 -2.69 -15.18
CA MET A 54 -4.37 -2.93 -16.15
C MET A 54 -3.92 -1.63 -16.81
N ASP A 55 -4.84 -0.82 -17.32
CA ASP A 55 -4.50 0.47 -17.93
C ASP A 55 -3.83 1.42 -16.93
N GLY A 56 -4.37 1.47 -15.71
CA GLY A 56 -3.82 2.24 -14.60
C GLY A 56 -2.37 1.88 -14.32
N ILE A 57 -2.09 0.61 -14.02
CA ILE A 57 -0.76 0.16 -13.62
C ILE A 57 0.24 0.16 -14.78
N SER A 58 -0.20 -0.06 -16.02
CA SER A 58 0.71 -0.13 -17.18
C SER A 58 1.04 1.24 -17.79
N HIS A 59 0.12 2.21 -17.75
CA HIS A 59 0.28 3.49 -18.47
C HIS A 59 0.14 4.75 -17.63
N ARG A 60 -0.58 4.73 -16.49
CA ARG A 60 -0.93 5.96 -15.75
C ARG A 60 -0.19 6.10 -14.43
N PHE A 61 -0.06 5.01 -13.70
CA PHE A 61 0.43 4.97 -12.33
C PHE A 61 1.72 4.17 -12.25
N HIS A 62 2.78 4.66 -12.93
CA HIS A 62 4.09 4.00 -12.97
C HIS A 62 4.72 3.79 -11.59
N TYR A 63 4.25 4.52 -10.58
CA TYR A 63 4.73 4.48 -9.20
C TYR A 63 3.76 3.80 -8.22
N VAL A 64 2.78 3.06 -8.74
CA VAL A 64 1.88 2.21 -7.95
C VAL A 64 2.20 0.76 -8.30
N ASP A 65 2.52 -0.04 -7.28
CA ASP A 65 2.94 -1.44 -7.45
C ASP A 65 1.75 -2.39 -7.57
N TYR A 66 0.61 -2.02 -6.99
CA TYR A 66 -0.53 -2.90 -6.84
C TYR A 66 -1.83 -2.10 -6.67
N LEU A 67 -2.88 -2.55 -7.36
CA LEU A 67 -4.24 -2.02 -7.27
C LEU A 67 -5.19 -3.12 -6.79
N ALA A 68 -6.08 -2.79 -5.85
CA ALA A 68 -6.97 -3.75 -5.21
C ALA A 68 -8.42 -3.28 -5.22
N TYR A 69 -9.33 -4.21 -5.41
CA TYR A 69 -10.76 -4.08 -5.17
C TYR A 69 -11.22 -5.24 -4.30
N GLY A 70 -12.06 -4.97 -3.30
CA GLY A 70 -12.81 -6.03 -2.64
C GLY A 70 -14.21 -5.56 -2.25
N ASP A 71 -15.17 -6.48 -2.30
CA ASP A 71 -16.55 -6.20 -1.92
C ASP A 71 -16.98 -6.92 -0.64
N ARG A 72 -18.14 -6.53 -0.12
CA ARG A 72 -18.73 -7.12 1.10
C ARG A 72 -19.04 -8.62 0.98
N THR A 73 -19.15 -9.13 -0.23
CA THR A 73 -19.40 -10.56 -0.50
C THR A 73 -18.12 -11.38 -0.54
N GLY A 74 -16.95 -10.74 -0.36
CA GLY A 74 -15.65 -11.39 -0.39
C GLY A 74 -15.04 -11.50 -1.79
N THR A 75 -15.67 -10.94 -2.83
CA THR A 75 -15.02 -10.84 -4.15
C THR A 75 -13.75 -10.02 -3.99
N PHE A 76 -12.68 -10.44 -4.65
CA PHE A 76 -11.41 -9.72 -4.66
C PHE A 76 -10.83 -9.69 -6.07
N ILE A 77 -10.33 -8.53 -6.47
CA ILE A 77 -9.48 -8.33 -7.65
C ILE A 77 -8.22 -7.61 -7.20
N GLY A 78 -7.07 -8.13 -7.61
CA GLY A 78 -5.78 -7.48 -7.50
C GLY A 78 -5.08 -7.48 -8.85
N VAL A 79 -4.38 -6.39 -9.15
CA VAL A 79 -3.45 -6.33 -10.29
C VAL A 79 -2.14 -5.75 -9.79
N GLU A 80 -1.04 -6.43 -10.11
CA GLU A 80 0.28 -6.09 -9.62
C GLU A 80 1.32 -6.03 -10.73
N ARG A 81 2.35 -5.20 -10.54
CA ARG A 81 3.58 -5.29 -11.32
C ARG A 81 4.47 -6.34 -10.66
N LEU A 82 4.76 -7.41 -11.41
CA LEU A 82 5.59 -8.49 -10.88
C LEU A 82 7.03 -7.98 -10.65
N PRO A 83 7.66 -8.30 -9.51
CA PRO A 83 9.07 -7.97 -9.28
C PRO A 83 9.97 -8.56 -10.36
N MET A 84 11.06 -7.87 -10.73
CA MET A 84 11.97 -8.36 -11.79
C MET A 84 12.49 -9.79 -11.53
N HIS A 85 12.85 -10.10 -10.28
CA HIS A 85 13.34 -11.41 -9.86
C HIS A 85 12.26 -12.50 -9.80
N PHE A 86 10.97 -12.12 -9.89
CA PHE A 86 9.87 -13.08 -9.89
C PHE A 86 9.96 -14.03 -11.10
N THR A 87 10.44 -13.52 -12.23
CA THR A 87 10.60 -14.28 -13.48
C THR A 87 11.69 -15.36 -13.41
N GLU A 88 12.61 -15.28 -12.44
CA GLU A 88 13.65 -16.31 -12.21
C GLU A 88 13.04 -17.62 -11.71
N ASN A 89 11.99 -17.54 -10.88
CA ASN A 89 11.29 -18.71 -10.34
C ASN A 89 10.09 -19.12 -11.19
N TYR A 90 9.57 -18.21 -12.01
CA TYR A 90 8.44 -18.45 -12.88
C TYR A 90 8.72 -17.88 -14.28
N PRO A 91 9.29 -18.68 -15.20
CA PRO A 91 9.58 -18.23 -16.54
C PRO A 91 8.29 -17.91 -17.29
N SER A 92 7.94 -16.63 -17.31
CA SER A 92 6.76 -16.06 -17.96
C SER A 92 7.16 -14.79 -18.68
N SER A 93 6.53 -14.53 -19.83
CA SER A 93 6.70 -13.25 -20.55
C SER A 93 5.86 -12.12 -19.96
N SER A 94 4.98 -12.43 -19.00
CA SER A 94 4.11 -11.44 -18.36
C SER A 94 4.87 -10.60 -17.34
N VAL A 95 4.76 -9.29 -17.46
CA VAL A 95 5.30 -8.31 -16.50
C VAL A 95 4.29 -8.03 -15.37
N PHE A 96 3.02 -8.37 -15.59
CA PHE A 96 1.95 -8.15 -14.62
C PHE A 96 1.39 -9.47 -14.07
N GLY A 97 0.90 -9.40 -12.84
CA GLY A 97 0.21 -10.46 -12.13
C GLY A 97 -1.23 -10.05 -11.85
N GLY A 98 -2.12 -11.03 -11.83
CA GLY A 98 -3.49 -10.88 -11.41
C GLY A 98 -3.75 -11.70 -10.16
N GLU A 99 -4.65 -11.20 -9.33
CA GLU A 99 -5.16 -11.89 -8.16
C GLU A 99 -6.68 -11.88 -8.16
N PHE A 100 -7.29 -13.02 -7.88
CA PHE A 100 -8.75 -13.12 -7.91
C PHE A 100 -9.28 -14.08 -6.85
N ARG A 101 -10.36 -13.66 -6.20
CA ARG A 101 -11.21 -14.50 -5.34
C ARG A 101 -12.66 -14.25 -5.72
N PRO A 102 -13.46 -15.29 -6.01
CA PRO A 102 -14.87 -15.11 -6.28
C PRO A 102 -15.64 -14.74 -4.99
N SER A 103 -16.85 -14.20 -5.18
CA SER A 103 -17.82 -13.95 -4.12
C SER A 103 -18.14 -15.23 -3.33
N ASP A 104 -18.36 -15.10 -2.02
CA ASP A 104 -18.87 -16.19 -1.17
C ASP A 104 -20.26 -16.69 -1.63
N LEU A 105 -21.03 -15.86 -2.34
CA LEU A 105 -22.39 -16.17 -2.78
C LEU A 105 -22.43 -17.09 -4.00
N VAL A 106 -21.49 -16.92 -4.93
CA VAL A 106 -21.42 -17.67 -6.20
C VAL A 106 -20.35 -18.76 -6.13
N GLY A 107 -19.25 -18.46 -5.45
CA GLY A 107 -18.09 -19.32 -5.32
C GLY A 107 -17.46 -19.67 -6.67
N THR A 108 -17.03 -20.92 -6.80
CA THR A 108 -16.38 -21.45 -8.01
C THR A 108 -17.33 -22.17 -8.96
N SER A 109 -18.66 -22.03 -8.77
CA SER A 109 -19.67 -22.80 -9.52
C SER A 109 -19.80 -22.41 -11.00
N ARG A 110 -19.39 -21.19 -11.37
CA ARG A 110 -19.48 -20.64 -12.74
C ARG A 110 -18.39 -19.62 -13.02
N GLN A 111 -18.18 -19.32 -14.30
CA GLN A 111 -17.28 -18.25 -14.73
C GLN A 111 -17.73 -16.92 -14.12
N SER A 112 -16.80 -16.16 -13.52
CA SER A 112 -17.11 -14.87 -12.87
C SER A 112 -17.08 -13.68 -13.84
N CYS A 113 -16.17 -13.69 -14.82
CA CYS A 113 -16.05 -12.69 -15.88
C CYS A 113 -15.20 -13.23 -17.03
N SER A 114 -15.13 -12.55 -18.17
CA SER A 114 -14.40 -13.06 -19.35
C SER A 114 -12.87 -13.08 -19.18
N THR A 115 -12.32 -12.17 -18.36
CA THR A 115 -10.88 -12.07 -18.06
C THR A 115 -10.45 -12.80 -16.79
N CYS A 116 -11.41 -13.19 -15.96
CA CYS A 116 -11.19 -13.89 -14.69
C CYS A 116 -10.64 -15.32 -14.91
N PRO A 117 -9.94 -15.90 -13.92
CA PRO A 117 -9.59 -17.32 -13.96
C PRO A 117 -10.82 -18.21 -14.15
N PRO A 118 -10.72 -19.32 -14.90
CA PRO A 118 -11.80 -20.27 -15.01
C PRO A 118 -12.08 -20.97 -13.68
N PRO A 119 -13.30 -21.50 -13.45
CA PRO A 119 -13.64 -22.29 -12.27
C PRO A 119 -12.61 -23.36 -11.88
N SER A 120 -12.01 -24.03 -12.87
CA SER A 120 -10.98 -25.05 -12.67
C SER A 120 -9.68 -24.52 -12.08
N ALA A 121 -9.42 -23.22 -12.17
CA ALA A 121 -8.27 -22.54 -11.58
C ALA A 121 -8.58 -21.93 -10.20
N LEU A 122 -9.81 -22.06 -9.69
CA LEU A 122 -10.24 -21.42 -8.45
C LEU A 122 -10.50 -22.46 -7.35
N VAL A 123 -10.26 -22.06 -6.11
CA VAL A 123 -10.58 -22.82 -4.90
C VAL A 123 -11.45 -21.94 -4.01
N GLN A 124 -12.55 -22.51 -3.50
CA GLN A 124 -13.49 -21.75 -2.68
C GLN A 124 -12.82 -21.19 -1.42
N GLY A 125 -13.01 -19.90 -1.16
CA GLY A 125 -12.42 -19.22 -0.01
C GLY A 125 -10.93 -18.87 -0.17
N GLU A 126 -10.32 -19.23 -1.29
CA GLU A 126 -8.94 -18.89 -1.61
C GLU A 126 -8.87 -17.83 -2.71
N LYS A 127 -7.81 -17.03 -2.63
CA LYS A 127 -7.39 -16.11 -3.68
C LYS A 127 -6.36 -16.83 -4.55
N ALA A 128 -6.60 -16.84 -5.86
CA ALA A 128 -5.64 -17.33 -6.85
C ALA A 128 -4.67 -16.21 -7.25
N TYR A 129 -3.40 -16.57 -7.45
CA TYR A 129 -2.37 -15.73 -8.05
C TYR A 129 -2.03 -16.27 -9.44
N TYR A 130 -2.03 -15.41 -10.46
CA TYR A 130 -1.92 -15.84 -11.85
C TYR A 130 -1.22 -14.81 -12.73
N PHE A 131 -0.60 -15.29 -13.81
CA PHE A 131 -0.11 -14.42 -14.87
C PHE A 131 -1.26 -13.91 -15.73
N VAL A 132 -1.12 -12.68 -16.21
CA VAL A 132 -2.08 -12.07 -17.13
C VAL A 132 -1.51 -11.87 -18.53
N ASN A 133 -2.39 -11.64 -19.49
CA ASN A 133 -2.01 -10.96 -20.71
C ASN A 133 -1.78 -9.48 -20.40
N ASP A 134 -0.54 -9.01 -20.57
CA ASP A 134 -0.13 -7.65 -20.21
C ASP A 134 -0.94 -6.52 -20.89
N SER A 135 -1.59 -6.80 -22.02
CA SER A 135 -2.44 -5.82 -22.72
C SER A 135 -3.89 -5.84 -22.28
N SER A 136 -4.43 -7.00 -21.87
CA SER A 136 -5.87 -7.15 -21.59
C SER A 136 -6.22 -7.48 -20.14
N GLY A 137 -5.25 -7.89 -19.31
CA GLY A 137 -5.50 -8.42 -17.97
C GLY A 137 -6.09 -9.82 -17.93
N ALA A 138 -6.33 -10.43 -19.09
CA ALA A 138 -6.93 -11.75 -19.16
C ALA A 138 -6.04 -12.82 -18.51
N PHE A 139 -6.64 -13.70 -17.72
CA PHE A 139 -6.00 -14.85 -17.12
C PHE A 139 -5.19 -15.67 -18.14
N ARG A 140 -3.98 -16.08 -17.75
CA ARG A 140 -3.15 -17.06 -18.48
C ARG A 140 -3.00 -18.36 -17.72
N ASN A 141 -2.23 -18.33 -16.63
CA ASN A 141 -1.94 -19.50 -15.83
C ASN A 141 -1.78 -19.13 -14.36
N ARG A 142 -2.44 -19.90 -13.50
CA ARG A 142 -2.28 -19.81 -12.04
C ARG A 142 -0.93 -20.38 -11.65
N TYR A 143 -0.24 -19.71 -10.73
CA TYR A 143 1.00 -20.21 -10.13
C TYR A 143 0.88 -20.46 -8.63
N ASP A 144 -0.09 -19.84 -7.95
CA ASP A 144 -0.28 -20.04 -6.51
C ASP A 144 -1.74 -19.81 -6.07
N THR A 145 -2.07 -20.21 -4.85
CA THR A 145 -3.36 -19.98 -4.20
C THR A 145 -3.19 -19.87 -2.69
N LYS A 146 -4.04 -19.06 -2.04
CA LYS A 146 -3.98 -18.88 -0.58
C LYS A 146 -5.35 -18.59 -0.01
N VAL A 147 -5.68 -19.20 1.13
CA VAL A 147 -6.86 -18.83 1.94
C VAL A 147 -6.82 -17.33 2.22
N TYR A 148 -7.89 -16.64 1.84
CA TYR A 148 -7.90 -15.19 1.85
C TYR A 148 -9.31 -14.67 2.05
N ASP A 149 -9.47 -13.66 2.90
CA ASP A 149 -10.69 -12.87 3.01
C ASP A 149 -10.32 -11.39 2.99
N PRO A 150 -10.65 -10.64 1.92
CA PRO A 150 -10.30 -9.23 1.80
C PRO A 150 -10.84 -8.40 2.96
N ARG A 151 -12.01 -8.74 3.50
CA ARG A 151 -12.74 -7.96 4.53
C ARG A 151 -12.00 -7.93 5.86
N THR A 152 -11.14 -8.93 6.11
CA THR A 152 -10.33 -9.02 7.32
C THR A 152 -9.00 -8.28 7.20
N ARG A 153 -8.62 -7.85 5.99
CA ARG A 153 -7.31 -7.27 5.73
C ARG A 153 -7.23 -5.81 6.20
N PRO A 154 -6.05 -5.31 6.59
CA PRO A 154 -5.88 -3.93 7.02
C PRO A 154 -6.43 -2.89 6.02
N TRP A 155 -6.11 -3.02 4.74
CA TRP A 155 -6.53 -2.10 3.68
C TRP A 155 -8.07 -1.99 3.57
N TYR A 156 -8.77 -3.12 3.65
CA TYR A 156 -10.23 -3.13 3.57
C TYR A 156 -10.84 -2.45 4.80
N ARG A 157 -10.37 -2.83 6.00
CA ARG A 157 -10.90 -2.30 7.27
C ARG A 157 -10.72 -0.79 7.37
N VAL A 158 -9.51 -0.27 7.09
CA VAL A 158 -9.28 1.19 7.16
C VAL A 158 -10.13 1.95 6.14
N GLY A 159 -10.29 1.42 4.92
CA GLY A 159 -11.12 2.04 3.89
C GLY A 159 -12.62 2.02 4.24
N ALA A 160 -13.11 0.89 4.75
CA ALA A 160 -14.50 0.73 5.20
C ALA A 160 -14.82 1.65 6.39
N ASP A 161 -13.95 1.69 7.39
CA ASP A 161 -14.14 2.49 8.61
C ASP A 161 -14.07 4.00 8.34
N ALA A 162 -13.41 4.42 7.25
CA ALA A 162 -13.26 5.81 6.86
C ALA A 162 -14.51 6.44 6.23
N LYS A 163 -15.60 5.68 6.06
CA LYS A 163 -16.92 6.16 5.60
C LYS A 163 -16.84 7.00 4.31
N GLY A 164 -16.21 6.44 3.30
CA GLY A 164 -16.05 7.07 1.97
C GLY A 164 -14.93 8.10 1.86
N LYS A 165 -14.15 8.32 2.93
CA LYS A 165 -12.91 9.10 2.89
C LYS A 165 -11.71 8.17 2.65
N GLN A 166 -10.64 8.71 2.09
CA GLN A 166 -9.37 8.00 2.02
C GLN A 166 -8.80 7.77 3.42
N ALA A 167 -8.25 6.58 3.62
CA ALA A 167 -7.47 6.21 4.80
C ALA A 167 -6.24 5.41 4.37
N TRP A 168 -5.22 5.41 5.22
CA TRP A 168 -4.03 4.60 4.99
C TRP A 168 -3.87 3.58 6.11
N THR A 169 -3.34 2.42 5.75
CA THR A 169 -2.84 1.46 6.74
C THR A 169 -1.51 1.90 7.32
N ASP A 170 -1.15 1.37 8.49
CA ASP A 170 0.25 1.24 8.87
C ASP A 170 0.99 0.29 7.91
N ILE A 171 2.31 0.16 8.04
CA ILE A 171 3.07 -0.88 7.33
C ILE A 171 2.67 -2.26 7.85
N TYR A 172 2.33 -3.16 6.93
CA TYR A 172 1.99 -4.54 7.24
C TYR A 172 2.53 -5.49 6.15
N LEU A 173 2.60 -6.79 6.48
CA LEU A 173 2.98 -7.81 5.53
C LEU A 173 1.80 -8.11 4.58
N TYR A 174 2.03 -7.93 3.29
CA TYR A 174 1.06 -8.23 2.26
C TYR A 174 0.79 -9.73 2.19
N SER A 175 -0.40 -10.10 1.72
CA SER A 175 -0.84 -11.49 1.72
C SER A 175 0.02 -12.42 0.85
N SER A 176 0.75 -11.87 -0.12
CA SER A 176 1.76 -12.59 -0.92
C SER A 176 2.94 -13.09 -0.09
N GLY A 177 3.10 -12.61 1.15
CA GLY A 177 4.01 -13.18 2.16
C GLY A 177 5.45 -12.67 2.13
N HIS A 178 5.82 -11.83 1.16
CA HIS A 178 7.23 -11.43 0.98
C HIS A 178 7.44 -9.91 0.94
N THR A 179 6.36 -9.13 0.97
CA THR A 179 6.42 -7.69 0.73
C THR A 179 5.75 -6.93 1.85
N LEU A 180 6.48 -5.97 2.43
CA LEU A 180 5.95 -5.00 3.38
C LEU A 180 5.55 -3.74 2.63
N GLY A 181 4.43 -3.16 3.03
CA GLY A 181 3.95 -1.93 2.42
C GLY A 181 2.78 -1.30 3.15
N MET A 182 2.29 -0.22 2.58
CA MET A 182 1.14 0.54 3.04
C MET A 182 0.12 0.65 1.92
N SER A 183 -1.14 0.67 2.30
CA SER A 183 -2.26 0.74 1.36
C SER A 183 -3.02 2.04 1.58
N CYS A 184 -3.22 2.83 0.53
CA CYS A 184 -4.20 3.91 0.50
C CYS A 184 -5.53 3.33 0.04
N SER A 185 -6.58 3.46 0.86
CA SER A 185 -7.85 2.78 0.62
C SER A 185 -9.04 3.69 0.83
N GLN A 186 -10.11 3.46 0.07
CA GLN A 186 -11.35 4.21 0.16
C GLN A 186 -12.55 3.34 -0.16
N ALA A 187 -13.62 3.50 0.63
CA ALA A 187 -14.86 2.77 0.43
C ALA A 187 -15.76 3.41 -0.65
N ILE A 188 -16.32 2.56 -1.50
CA ILE A 188 -17.47 2.88 -2.35
C ILE A 188 -18.72 2.71 -1.49
N MET A 189 -19.45 3.81 -1.30
CA MET A 189 -20.63 3.87 -0.43
C MET A 189 -21.92 3.85 -1.27
N PHE A 190 -22.95 3.18 -0.79
CA PHE A 190 -24.31 3.27 -1.33
C PHE A 190 -25.31 3.26 -0.19
N GLU A 191 -26.18 4.27 -0.14
CA GLU A 191 -27.20 4.41 0.92
C GLU A 191 -26.63 4.32 2.35
N GLY A 192 -25.41 4.80 2.55
CA GLY A 192 -24.74 4.79 3.86
C GLY A 192 -23.96 3.50 4.18
N GLU A 193 -24.05 2.49 3.33
CA GLU A 193 -23.40 1.20 3.50
C GLU A 193 -22.13 1.07 2.63
N VAL A 194 -21.15 0.31 3.12
CA VAL A 194 -19.94 -0.03 2.35
C VAL A 194 -20.28 -1.12 1.34
N LEU A 195 -20.21 -0.81 0.04
CA LEU A 195 -20.37 -1.81 -1.01
C LEU A 195 -19.06 -2.55 -1.28
N ALA A 196 -18.00 -1.77 -1.41
CA ALA A 196 -16.66 -2.23 -1.74
C ALA A 196 -15.61 -1.25 -1.24
N VAL A 197 -14.36 -1.68 -1.25
CA VAL A 197 -13.19 -0.86 -0.96
C VAL A 197 -12.23 -1.02 -2.12
N VAL A 198 -11.73 0.11 -2.61
CA VAL A 198 -10.60 0.16 -3.55
C VAL A 198 -9.33 0.55 -2.81
N SER A 199 -8.19 0.11 -3.31
CA SER A 199 -6.89 0.41 -2.73
C SER A 199 -5.82 0.54 -3.79
N ALA A 200 -4.84 1.39 -3.51
CA ALA A 200 -3.56 1.43 -4.19
C ALA A 200 -2.45 1.28 -3.16
N ASP A 201 -1.49 0.42 -3.47
CA ASP A 201 -0.46 0.01 -2.54
C ASP A 201 0.89 0.65 -2.87
N PHE A 202 1.67 0.77 -1.80
CA PHE A 202 3.03 1.24 -1.86
C PHE A 202 3.95 0.34 -1.07
N THR A 203 4.91 -0.30 -1.74
CA THR A 203 5.85 -1.19 -1.06
C THR A 203 6.99 -0.38 -0.43
N VAL A 204 7.45 -0.83 0.74
CA VAL A 204 8.59 -0.21 1.44
C VAL A 204 9.84 -0.27 0.58
N SER A 205 10.02 -1.36 -0.17
CA SER A 205 11.14 -1.55 -1.10
C SER A 205 11.12 -0.55 -2.25
N PHE A 206 9.95 -0.31 -2.85
CA PHE A 206 9.80 0.66 -3.94
C PHE A 206 10.07 2.08 -3.48
N LEU A 207 9.51 2.50 -2.33
CA LEU A 207 9.82 3.81 -1.75
C LEU A 207 11.29 3.97 -1.42
N SER A 208 11.90 2.96 -0.81
CA SER A 208 13.30 2.98 -0.42
C SER A 208 14.23 3.09 -1.64
N ARG A 209 13.89 2.43 -2.75
CA ARG A 209 14.61 2.55 -4.02
C ARG A 209 14.48 3.95 -4.61
N PHE A 210 13.26 4.48 -4.68
CA PHE A 210 13.04 5.84 -5.16
C PHE A 210 13.79 6.88 -4.30
N LEU A 211 13.75 6.74 -2.97
CA LEU A 211 14.51 7.60 -2.07
C LEU A 211 15.99 7.58 -2.39
N ARG A 212 16.57 6.40 -2.60
CA ARG A 212 17.99 6.26 -2.97
C ARG A 212 18.32 6.94 -4.30
N GLU A 213 17.46 6.82 -5.31
CA GLU A 213 17.64 7.46 -6.61
C GLU A 213 17.63 8.99 -6.48
N VAL A 214 16.65 9.52 -5.74
CA VAL A 214 16.48 10.96 -5.54
C VAL A 214 17.56 11.55 -4.63
N THR A 215 17.91 10.88 -3.53
CA THR A 215 18.94 11.37 -2.58
C THR A 215 20.34 11.24 -3.14
N GLY A 216 20.59 10.31 -4.06
CA GLY A 216 21.86 10.19 -4.78
C GLY A 216 22.23 11.43 -5.59
N THR A 217 21.26 12.31 -5.89
CA THR A 217 21.49 13.62 -6.53
C THR A 217 22.02 14.69 -5.57
N VAL A 218 22.05 14.39 -4.26
CA VAL A 218 22.50 15.30 -3.20
C VAL A 218 23.79 14.73 -2.59
N PRO A 219 24.94 15.44 -2.69
CA PRO A 219 26.21 14.92 -2.19
C PRO A 219 26.18 14.57 -0.68
N ALA A 220 26.55 13.33 -0.35
CA ALA A 220 26.70 12.82 1.02
C ALA A 220 25.44 12.94 1.89
N GLN A 221 24.25 12.72 1.32
CA GLN A 221 22.97 12.71 2.06
C GLN A 221 22.29 11.34 2.00
N GLU A 222 21.81 10.91 3.16
CA GLU A 222 20.84 9.82 3.31
C GLU A 222 19.44 10.42 3.41
N GLY A 223 18.44 9.69 2.94
CA GLY A 223 17.04 10.10 3.03
C GLY A 223 16.19 9.05 3.73
N PHE A 224 15.24 9.51 4.53
CA PHE A 224 14.25 8.67 5.18
C PHE A 224 12.88 9.35 5.14
N VAL A 225 11.83 8.53 5.12
CA VAL A 225 10.44 8.97 5.28
C VAL A 225 9.96 8.46 6.63
N LEU A 226 9.33 9.35 7.40
CA LEU A 226 8.74 9.01 8.70
C LEU A 226 7.23 9.17 8.63
N ASP A 227 6.52 8.35 9.40
CA ASP A 227 5.13 8.67 9.74
C ASP A 227 5.06 9.74 10.84
N ARG A 228 3.82 10.09 11.22
CA ARG A 228 3.56 11.14 12.22
C ARG A 228 4.03 10.80 13.63
N GLU A 229 4.20 9.51 13.92
CA GLU A 229 4.68 9.02 15.20
C GLU A 229 6.21 8.90 15.23
N GLY A 230 6.90 9.16 14.11
CA GLY A 230 8.35 9.11 14.01
C GLY A 230 8.91 7.74 13.63
N PHE A 231 8.08 6.80 13.19
CA PHE A 231 8.55 5.51 12.69
C PHE A 231 8.96 5.62 11.24
N LEU A 232 10.03 4.92 10.88
CA LEU A 232 10.50 4.85 9.51
C LEU A 232 9.44 4.17 8.64
N VAL A 233 9.17 4.76 7.49
CA VAL A 233 8.33 4.20 6.42
C VAL A 233 9.22 3.73 5.27
N ALA A 234 10.33 4.44 5.02
CA ALA A 234 11.31 4.08 4.01
C ALA A 234 12.68 4.72 4.30
N SER A 235 13.73 4.16 3.70
CA SER A 235 15.11 4.65 3.82
C SER A 235 15.87 4.46 2.52
N SER A 236 16.72 5.43 2.15
CA SER A 236 17.64 5.29 1.01
C SER A 236 18.65 4.15 1.20
N LEU A 237 18.84 3.68 2.43
CA LEU A 237 19.67 2.53 2.78
C LEU A 237 18.98 1.17 2.55
N GLY A 238 17.69 1.18 2.18
CA GLY A 238 16.90 -0.02 1.90
C GLY A 238 16.00 -0.47 3.04
N VAL A 239 15.26 -1.56 2.79
CA VAL A 239 14.20 -2.07 3.69
C VAL A 239 14.76 -2.52 5.04
N GLU A 240 15.98 -3.06 5.08
CA GLU A 240 16.67 -3.48 6.32
C GLU A 240 16.83 -2.33 7.34
N ALA A 241 16.93 -1.09 6.85
CA ALA A 241 17.04 0.10 7.70
C ALA A 241 15.68 0.60 8.22
N VAL A 242 14.58 0.05 7.71
CA VAL A 242 13.21 0.43 8.08
C VAL A 242 12.63 -0.57 9.06
N VAL A 243 12.90 -1.85 8.82
CA VAL A 243 12.18 -2.98 9.43
C VAL A 243 13.12 -3.82 10.29
N ASN A 244 12.71 -4.10 11.53
CA ASN A 244 13.34 -5.09 12.39
C ASN A 244 12.75 -6.48 12.10
N LYS A 245 13.57 -7.36 11.51
CA LYS A 245 13.19 -8.72 11.11
C LYS A 245 13.09 -9.70 12.29
N ASP A 246 13.54 -9.32 13.48
CA ASP A 246 13.56 -10.18 14.67
C ASP A 246 12.25 -10.10 15.49
N VAL A 247 11.18 -9.54 14.92
CA VAL A 247 9.90 -9.32 15.59
C VAL A 247 8.87 -10.35 15.11
N ASP A 248 8.47 -11.26 16.00
CA ASP A 248 7.50 -12.34 15.71
C ASP A 248 6.16 -11.82 15.18
N GLU A 249 5.56 -12.57 14.22
CA GLU A 249 4.28 -12.29 13.54
C GLU A 249 3.08 -12.00 14.47
N GLY A 250 3.18 -12.37 15.75
CA GLY A 250 2.13 -12.16 16.77
C GLY A 250 2.31 -10.93 17.66
N SER A 251 3.41 -10.19 17.56
CA SER A 251 3.69 -9.06 18.44
C SER A 251 3.19 -7.75 17.83
N SER A 252 2.17 -7.14 18.44
CA SER A 252 1.60 -5.86 17.98
C SER A 252 2.54 -4.65 18.17
N ASN A 253 3.83 -4.86 18.45
CA ASN A 253 4.77 -3.80 18.78
C ASN A 253 5.94 -3.77 17.81
N ARG A 254 5.67 -3.04 16.73
CA ARG A 254 6.61 -2.20 15.96
C ARG A 254 7.79 -2.95 15.36
N ILE A 255 7.48 -3.64 14.27
CA ILE A 255 8.40 -4.14 13.24
C ILE A 255 9.27 -3.01 12.63
N ARG A 256 9.08 -1.73 12.99
CA ARG A 256 9.76 -0.59 12.36
C ARG A 256 10.67 0.13 13.35
N TYR A 257 11.83 0.57 12.89
CA TYR A 257 12.68 1.45 13.68
C TYR A 257 12.00 2.81 13.86
N HIS A 258 12.02 3.32 15.09
CA HIS A 258 11.79 4.73 15.38
C HIS A 258 13.07 5.52 15.09
N TRP A 259 12.96 6.76 14.61
CA TRP A 259 14.12 7.57 14.25
C TRP A 259 15.14 7.71 15.40
N SER A 260 14.69 7.68 16.65
CA SER A 260 15.56 7.78 17.83
C SER A 260 16.44 6.55 18.07
N GLN A 261 16.14 5.42 17.43
CA GLN A 261 16.90 4.17 17.56
C GLN A 261 18.04 4.08 16.54
N LEU A 262 18.10 4.99 15.56
CA LEU A 262 19.12 4.96 14.52
C LEU A 262 20.44 5.54 15.04
N PRO A 263 21.57 4.82 14.92
CA PRO A 263 22.88 5.29 15.38
C PRO A 263 23.26 6.65 14.81
N HIS A 264 22.97 6.89 13.53
CA HIS A 264 23.28 8.15 12.83
C HIS A 264 22.32 9.30 13.19
N CYS A 265 21.13 9.01 13.75
CA CYS A 265 20.19 10.01 14.22
C CYS A 265 20.35 10.35 15.71
N SER A 266 21.07 9.54 16.48
CA SER A 266 21.36 9.80 17.89
C SER A 266 22.16 11.10 18.11
N GLY A 267 22.91 11.56 17.10
CA GLY A 267 23.66 12.82 17.09
C GLY A 267 22.89 14.07 16.61
N LEU A 268 21.60 13.97 16.28
CA LEU A 268 20.74 15.08 15.80
C LEU A 268 20.39 16.14 16.88
N LEU A 269 21.23 16.31 17.91
CA LEU A 269 21.24 17.48 18.80
C LEU A 269 22.10 18.65 18.25
N SER A 270 22.60 18.55 17.02
CA SER A 270 23.22 19.67 16.29
C SER A 270 22.19 20.36 15.38
N PRO A 271 22.50 21.48 14.67
CA PRO A 271 21.55 22.44 14.08
C PRO A 271 20.30 21.90 13.34
N LEU A 272 20.35 20.70 12.78
CA LEU A 272 19.20 19.97 12.22
C LEU A 272 18.07 19.71 13.24
N GLY A 273 18.38 19.41 14.50
CA GLY A 273 17.39 19.26 15.58
C GLY A 273 16.71 20.57 16.00
N ARG A 274 17.33 21.72 15.74
CA ARG A 274 16.67 23.04 15.85
C ARG A 274 15.82 23.35 14.61
N TYR A 275 16.19 22.81 13.45
CA TYR A 275 15.48 22.99 12.17
C TYR A 275 14.21 22.13 12.06
N LEU A 276 14.21 20.93 12.64
CA LEU A 276 13.03 20.07 12.79
C LEU A 276 12.01 20.65 13.79
N ARG A 277 12.48 21.31 14.86
CA ARG A 277 11.63 22.00 15.86
C ARG A 277 11.13 23.38 15.41
N SER A 278 11.75 24.02 14.43
CA SER A 278 11.36 25.35 13.93
C SER A 278 10.23 25.33 12.90
N GLY A 279 9.66 24.15 12.59
CA GLY A 279 8.57 23.99 11.63
C GLY A 279 8.96 24.20 10.17
N LYS A 280 10.27 24.16 9.84
CA LYS A 280 10.81 24.40 8.49
C LYS A 280 11.37 23.16 7.78
N LEU A 281 11.24 21.98 8.36
CA LEU A 281 11.06 20.73 7.60
C LEU A 281 9.66 20.21 7.90
N LYS A 282 8.73 20.43 6.96
CA LYS A 282 7.47 19.71 6.91
C LYS A 282 7.80 18.28 6.52
N VAL A 283 7.26 17.31 7.26
CA VAL A 283 6.83 16.05 6.67
C VAL A 283 5.95 16.45 5.48
N VAL A 284 6.45 16.30 4.26
CA VAL A 284 5.61 16.49 3.08
C VAL A 284 4.93 15.15 2.84
N GLY A 285 3.65 15.15 3.17
CA GLY A 285 2.83 13.95 3.37
C GLY A 285 1.68 14.30 4.30
N ARG A 286 0.89 15.31 3.94
CA ARG A 286 -0.28 15.72 4.71
C ARG A 286 -1.38 14.67 4.48
N GLN A 287 -1.39 13.59 5.26
CA GLN A 287 -2.55 12.69 5.32
C GLN A 287 -3.82 13.55 5.55
N PRO A 288 -4.87 13.45 4.71
CA PRO A 288 -6.13 14.16 4.93
C PRO A 288 -6.69 13.83 6.32
N ARG A 289 -7.44 14.77 6.92
CA ARG A 289 -8.02 14.59 8.26
C ARG A 289 -8.98 13.39 8.30
N GLY A 290 -8.47 12.23 8.67
CA GLY A 290 -9.25 11.15 9.26
C GLY A 290 -9.49 11.48 10.73
N LEU A 291 -10.76 11.68 11.10
CA LEU A 291 -11.20 11.92 12.47
C LEU A 291 -11.01 10.64 13.28
N LEU A 292 -9.88 10.50 13.97
CA LEU A 292 -9.81 9.72 15.20
C LEU A 292 -9.69 10.74 16.34
N GLY A 293 -10.77 10.86 17.10
CA GLY A 293 -10.80 11.69 18.32
C GLY A 293 -9.77 11.21 19.34
N PRO A 294 -9.40 12.05 20.32
CA PRO A 294 -8.42 11.67 21.32
C PRO A 294 -8.93 10.47 22.11
N LYS A 295 -8.21 9.34 22.02
CA LYS A 295 -8.27 8.34 23.10
C LYS A 295 -7.63 9.00 24.31
N GLU A 296 -8.45 9.50 25.22
CA GLU A 296 -8.01 9.83 26.58
C GLU A 296 -7.42 8.56 27.20
N TYR A 297 -6.10 8.56 27.35
CA TYR A 297 -5.37 7.61 28.17
C TYR A 297 -5.69 7.97 29.62
N LEU A 298 -6.64 7.27 30.25
CA LEU A 298 -6.74 7.25 31.70
C LEU A 298 -5.55 6.44 32.25
N PRO A 299 -4.72 6.99 33.15
CA PRO A 299 -3.66 6.23 33.77
C PRO A 299 -4.25 5.12 34.65
N ARG A 300 -3.68 3.92 34.51
CA ARG A 300 -3.90 2.80 35.44
C ARG A 300 -3.64 3.29 36.86
N ARG A 301 -4.61 3.08 37.77
CA ARG A 301 -4.35 3.09 39.20
C ARG A 301 -3.50 1.85 39.51
N ASP A 302 -2.33 2.09 40.08
CA ASP A 302 -1.61 1.09 40.87
C ASP A 302 -2.48 0.76 42.08
N ASP A 303 -3.02 -0.46 42.13
CA ASP A 303 -3.51 -1.07 43.36
C ASP A 303 -2.32 -1.75 44.05
N SER A 304 -1.54 -0.94 44.75
CA SER A 304 -0.69 -1.39 45.85
C SER A 304 -0.94 -0.45 47.03
N ASP A 305 -1.80 -0.88 47.96
CA ASP A 305 -1.58 -0.77 49.40
C ASP A 305 -2.84 -1.18 50.20
N GLY A 306 -2.68 -2.25 51.00
CA GLY A 306 -2.98 -2.20 52.43
C GLY A 306 -4.41 -2.43 52.93
N TRP A 307 -4.54 -3.58 53.61
CA TRP A 307 -5.52 -4.00 54.64
C TRP A 307 -6.78 -4.73 54.19
#